data_AF-A0A645IDZ1-F1
#
_entry.id   AF-A0A645IDZ1-F1
#
_cell.length_a   1.000
_cell.length_b   1.000
_cell.length_c   1.000
_cell.angle_alpha   90.00
_cell.angle_beta   90.00
_cell.angle_gamma   90.00
#
_symmetry.space_group_name_H-M   'P 1'
#
loop_
_entity.id
_entity.type
_entity.pdbx_description
1 polymer ?
#
loop_
_entity_poly.entity_id
_entity_poly.type
_entity_poly.pdbx_seq_one_letter_code
_entity_poly.pdbx_strand_id
1 'polypeptide(L)'
;MTNFANGDVIGHTANTDAKIECARIVDTHLGRVIEAAKQQGYVVAITADHGNAEQMLQEDGGPMTAHTTNPVPFLLCGAGTELRGGGRLADIAPTILDVMGLECPPEMDGKTLILK
;
A
#
# COMPACT_ATOMS: atom_id res chain seq x y z
N MET A 1 -4.12 -4.10 11.89
CA MET A 1 -4.06 -3.86 10.43
C MET A 1 -5.44 -3.42 9.96
N THR A 2 -5.52 -2.66 8.87
CA THR A 2 -6.80 -2.22 8.28
C THR A 2 -6.68 -2.18 6.76
N ASN A 3 -7.80 -2.28 6.05
CA ASN A 3 -7.88 -2.17 4.59
C ASN A 3 -8.85 -1.04 4.22
N PHE A 4 -8.46 -0.20 3.25
CA PHE A 4 -9.34 0.79 2.63
C PHE A 4 -9.81 0.25 1.27
N ALA A 5 -10.96 -0.43 1.27
CA ALA A 5 -11.47 -1.15 0.10
C ALA A 5 -11.90 -0.24 -1.07
N ASN A 6 -12.08 1.06 -0.81
CA ASN A 6 -12.66 2.01 -1.76
C ASN A 6 -11.90 2.04 -3.10
N GLY A 7 -10.57 2.03 -3.06
CA GLY A 7 -9.73 2.13 -4.26
C GLY A 7 -10.02 1.02 -5.27
N ASP A 8 -10.26 -0.19 -4.80
CA ASP A 8 -10.58 -1.33 -5.67
C ASP A 8 -12.06 -1.34 -6.08
N VAL A 9 -12.97 -1.20 -5.11
CA VAL A 9 -14.42 -1.22 -5.36
C VAL A 9 -14.83 -0.14 -6.38
N ILE A 10 -14.30 1.08 -6.23
CA ILE A 10 -14.57 2.18 -7.18
C ILE A 10 -13.73 2.05 -8.44
N GLY A 11 -12.54 1.45 -8.35
CA GLY A 11 -11.67 1.15 -9.49
C GLY A 11 -12.35 0.27 -10.56
N HIS A 12 -13.24 -0.63 -10.15
CA HIS A 12 -14.05 -1.44 -11.07
C HIS A 12 -15.15 -0.68 -11.82
N THR A 13 -15.40 0.60 -11.50
CA THR A 13 -16.36 1.43 -12.24
C THR A 13 -15.69 2.06 -13.47
N ALA A 14 -16.49 2.39 -14.49
CA ALA A 14 -16.01 3.13 -15.66
C ALA A 14 -15.92 4.66 -15.43
N ASN A 15 -16.16 5.14 -14.21
CA ASN A 15 -16.27 6.56 -13.90
C ASN A 15 -14.94 7.12 -13.36
N THR A 16 -14.20 7.83 -14.21
CA THR A 16 -12.90 8.46 -13.86
C THR A 16 -13.04 9.46 -12.71
N ASP A 17 -14.06 10.30 -12.72
CA ASP A 17 -14.25 11.32 -11.67
C ASP A 17 -14.50 10.67 -10.31
N ALA A 18 -15.27 9.57 -10.28
CA ALA A 18 -15.50 8.79 -9.07
C ALA A 18 -14.20 8.16 -8.53
N LYS A 19 -13.32 7.66 -9.41
CA LYS A 19 -12.00 7.12 -9.01
C LYS A 19 -11.10 8.19 -8.41
N ILE A 20 -11.07 9.39 -9.00
CA ILE A 20 -10.29 10.53 -8.49
C ILE A 20 -10.82 10.96 -7.12
N GLU A 21 -12.14 11.11 -6.98
CA GLU A 21 -12.75 11.51 -5.71
C GLU A 21 -12.54 10.44 -4.62
N CYS A 22 -12.64 9.17 -4.99
CA CYS A 22 -12.30 8.06 -4.11
C CYS A 22 -10.87 8.17 -3.58
N ALA A 23 -9.88 8.44 -4.44
CA ALA A 23 -8.51 8.63 -4.02
C ALA A 23 -8.35 9.80 -3.03
N ARG A 24 -9.04 10.93 -3.25
CA ARG A 24 -9.01 12.09 -2.32
C ARG A 24 -9.60 11.76 -0.94
N ILE A 25 -10.70 11.01 -0.91
CA ILE A 25 -11.35 10.59 0.33
C ILE A 25 -10.43 9.62 1.09
N VAL A 26 -9.87 8.61 0.42
CA VAL A 26 -8.94 7.66 1.04
C VAL A 26 -7.72 8.40 1.60
N ASP A 27 -7.12 9.31 0.85
CA ASP A 27 -5.99 10.13 1.31
C ASP A 27 -6.32 10.90 2.60
N THR A 28 -7.47 11.59 2.64
CA THR A 28 -7.93 12.34 3.81
C THR A 28 -8.07 11.45 5.05
N HIS A 29 -8.69 10.28 4.90
CA HIS A 29 -8.92 9.37 6.02
C HIS A 29 -7.66 8.60 6.44
N LEU A 30 -6.79 8.26 5.49
CA LEU A 30 -5.48 7.67 5.76
C LEU A 30 -4.62 8.65 6.57
N GLY A 31 -4.59 9.93 6.18
CA GLY A 31 -3.90 10.98 6.92
C GLY A 31 -4.33 11.04 8.39
N ARG A 32 -5.62 10.95 8.68
CA ARG A 32 -6.15 10.92 10.06
C ARG A 32 -5.65 9.71 10.86
N VAL A 33 -5.58 8.53 10.23
CA VAL A 33 -5.06 7.31 10.88
C VAL A 33 -3.57 7.45 11.17
N ILE A 34 -2.80 7.94 10.21
CA ILE A 34 -1.34 8.15 10.35
C ILE A 34 -1.06 9.13 11.48
N GLU A 35 -1.74 10.28 11.52
CA GLU A 35 -1.53 11.28 12.57
C GLU A 35 -1.88 10.75 13.96
N ALA A 36 -2.99 10.01 14.10
CA ALA A 36 -3.34 9.37 15.37
C ALA A 36 -2.27 8.34 15.80
N ALA A 37 -1.75 7.55 14.87
CA ALA A 37 -0.72 6.54 15.15
C ALA A 37 0.62 7.20 15.55
N LYS A 38 1.04 8.26 14.85
CA LYS A 38 2.25 9.04 15.17
C LYS A 38 2.20 9.63 16.58
N GLN A 39 1.05 10.18 16.99
CA GLN A 39 0.86 10.73 18.35
C GLN A 39 1.06 9.68 19.45
N GLN A 40 0.88 8.41 19.12
CA GLN A 40 1.08 7.28 20.03
C GLN A 40 2.46 6.61 19.85
N GLY A 41 3.34 7.17 19.02
CA GLY A 41 4.69 6.65 18.78
C GLY A 41 4.74 5.39 17.92
N TYR A 42 3.70 5.10 17.12
CA TYR A 42 3.71 3.95 16.22
C TYR A 42 4.46 4.25 14.92
N VAL A 43 5.15 3.23 14.41
CA VAL A 43 5.54 3.16 12.99
C VAL A 43 4.34 2.69 12.17
N VAL A 44 4.07 3.34 11.04
CA VAL A 44 2.97 2.97 10.14
C VAL A 44 3.52 2.46 8.82
N ALA A 45 3.19 1.22 8.48
CA ALA A 45 3.42 0.67 7.15
C ALA A 45 2.20 0.92 6.26
N ILE A 46 2.42 1.46 5.06
CA ILE A 46 1.37 1.75 4.09
C ILE A 46 1.72 1.04 2.79
N THR A 47 0.77 0.29 2.25
CA THR A 47 0.94 -0.46 1.00
C THR A 47 -0.41 -0.78 0.36
N ALA A 48 -0.37 -1.43 -0.80
CA ALA A 48 -1.53 -2.00 -1.48
C ALA A 48 -1.24 -3.47 -1.82
N ASP A 49 -2.27 -4.27 -2.05
CA ASP A 49 -2.19 -5.65 -2.49
C ASP A 49 -2.08 -5.77 -4.02
N HIS A 50 -2.68 -4.84 -4.77
CA HIS A 50 -2.56 -4.71 -6.22
C HIS A 50 -2.92 -3.30 -6.73
N GLY A 51 -2.79 -3.07 -8.04
CA GLY A 51 -3.28 -1.87 -8.72
C GLY A 51 -4.69 -2.04 -9.29
N ASN A 52 -5.37 -0.91 -9.54
CA ASN A 52 -6.66 -0.80 -10.20
C ASN A 52 -6.93 0.68 -10.60
N ALA A 53 -7.13 1.55 -9.60
CA ALA A 53 -7.61 2.92 -9.79
C ALA A 53 -6.60 3.86 -10.47
N GLU A 54 -5.33 3.48 -10.62
CA GLU A 54 -4.30 4.31 -11.26
C GLU A 54 -4.37 4.27 -12.79
N GLN A 55 -5.04 3.27 -13.38
CA GLN A 55 -5.25 3.19 -14.83
C GLN A 55 -6.73 3.43 -15.16
N MET A 56 -6.99 4.54 -15.86
CA MET A 56 -8.35 4.97 -16.17
C MET A 56 -8.87 4.40 -17.49
N LEU A 57 -7.98 4.21 -18.46
CA LEU A 57 -8.31 3.80 -19.82
C LEU A 57 -7.46 2.62 -20.28
N GLN A 58 -8.01 1.82 -21.18
CA GLN A 58 -7.31 0.80 -21.95
C GLN A 58 -6.56 1.45 -23.14
N GLU A 59 -5.73 0.67 -23.83
CA GLU A 59 -4.95 1.15 -24.99
C GLU A 59 -5.85 1.66 -26.15
N ASP A 60 -7.03 1.09 -26.30
CA ASP A 60 -8.03 1.48 -27.30
C ASP A 60 -8.88 2.71 -26.89
N GLY A 61 -8.64 3.27 -25.70
CA GLY A 61 -9.38 4.39 -25.14
C GLY A 61 -10.69 3.99 -24.43
N GLY A 62 -11.02 2.70 -24.36
CA GLY A 62 -12.13 2.19 -23.55
C GLY A 62 -11.87 2.32 -22.04
N PRO A 63 -12.91 2.27 -21.20
CA PRO A 63 -12.72 2.34 -19.75
C PRO A 63 -11.94 1.13 -19.23
N MET A 64 -10.99 1.38 -18.32
CA MET A 64 -10.30 0.32 -17.58
C MET A 64 -11.05 0.04 -16.27
N THR A 65 -11.47 -1.20 -16.08
CA THR A 65 -12.23 -1.63 -14.88
C THR A 65 -11.65 -2.89 -14.24
N ALA A 66 -10.46 -3.32 -14.68
CA ALA A 66 -9.78 -4.51 -14.15
C ALA A 66 -8.59 -4.09 -13.28
N HIS A 67 -8.07 -5.05 -12.52
CA HIS A 67 -6.79 -4.86 -11.84
C HIS A 67 -5.67 -4.64 -12.86
N THR A 68 -4.58 -4.03 -12.40
CA THR A 68 -3.36 -3.87 -13.17
C THR A 68 -2.25 -4.75 -12.60
N THR A 69 -1.18 -4.90 -13.37
CA THR A 69 0.07 -5.52 -12.93
C THR A 69 1.11 -4.47 -12.52
N ASN A 70 0.68 -3.24 -12.23
CA ASN A 70 1.59 -2.19 -11.78
C ASN A 70 2.14 -2.51 -10.38
N PRO A 71 3.38 -2.12 -10.08
CA PRO A 71 3.93 -2.28 -8.74
C PRO A 71 3.15 -1.43 -7.73
N VAL A 72 3.05 -1.95 -6.50
CA VAL A 72 2.39 -1.28 -5.39
C VAL A 72 3.40 -0.49 -4.54
N PRO A 73 3.01 0.63 -3.92
CA PRO A 73 3.88 1.35 -3.01
C PRO A 73 4.09 0.55 -1.72
N PHE A 74 5.23 0.74 -1.08
CA PHE A 74 5.46 0.34 0.30
C PHE A 74 6.20 1.47 1.03
N LEU A 75 5.59 2.00 2.08
CA LEU A 75 6.10 3.13 2.87
C LEU A 75 6.19 2.72 4.34
N LEU A 76 7.27 3.11 5.02
CA LEU A 76 7.39 3.04 6.47
C LEU A 76 7.47 4.45 7.07
N CYS A 77 6.37 4.93 7.63
CA CYS A 77 6.30 6.23 8.27
C CYS A 77 6.76 6.13 9.73
N GLY A 78 7.78 6.90 10.10
CA GLY A 78 8.28 6.98 11.48
C GLY A 78 9.37 5.98 11.86
N ALA A 79 9.84 5.13 10.93
CA ALA A 79 10.88 4.14 11.20
C ALA A 79 12.31 4.71 11.18
N GLY A 80 12.57 5.75 10.39
CA GLY A 80 13.92 6.32 10.23
C GLY A 80 14.90 5.40 9.47
N THR A 81 14.38 4.48 8.65
CA THR A 81 15.14 3.47 7.92
C THR A 81 15.05 3.67 6.42
N GLU A 82 16.09 3.27 5.69
CA GLU A 82 16.03 3.17 4.23
C GLU A 82 15.47 1.81 3.79
N LEU A 83 14.77 1.81 2.67
CA LEU A 83 14.20 0.60 2.08
C LEU A 83 14.96 0.24 0.79
N ARG A 84 15.21 -1.05 0.58
CA ARG A 84 15.79 -1.54 -0.68
C ARG A 84 14.77 -1.39 -1.81
N GLY A 85 15.28 -1.16 -3.01
CA GLY A 85 14.46 -1.20 -4.22
C GLY A 85 13.95 -2.61 -4.54
N GLY A 86 12.80 -2.66 -5.22
CA GLY A 86 12.13 -3.91 -5.58
C GLY A 86 11.53 -4.65 -4.39
N GLY A 87 11.26 -5.94 -4.57
CA GLY A 87 10.59 -6.77 -3.57
C GLY A 87 9.24 -7.30 -4.05
N ARG A 88 8.55 -7.99 -3.15
CA ARG A 88 7.23 -8.60 -3.39
C ARG A 88 6.37 -8.52 -2.14
N LEU A 89 5.07 -8.81 -2.26
CA LEU A 89 4.14 -8.79 -1.12
C LEU A 89 4.59 -9.67 0.06
N ALA A 90 5.23 -10.81 -0.22
CA ALA A 90 5.77 -11.70 0.81
C ALA A 90 6.86 -11.04 1.68
N ASP A 91 7.47 -9.94 1.23
CA ASP A 91 8.49 -9.21 1.98
C ASP A 91 7.89 -8.29 3.06
N ILE A 92 6.58 -8.01 3.01
CA ILE A 92 5.91 -7.09 3.94
C ILE A 92 5.97 -7.63 5.37
N ALA A 93 5.53 -8.87 5.61
CA ALA A 93 5.47 -9.43 6.97
C ALA A 93 6.86 -9.53 7.64
N PRO A 94 7.93 -10.04 6.96
CA PRO A 94 9.29 -9.96 7.48
C PRO A 94 9.75 -8.54 7.81
N THR A 95 9.36 -7.55 7.00
CA THR A 95 9.69 -6.15 7.26
C THR A 95 9.01 -5.62 8.52
N ILE A 96 7.73 -5.98 8.76
CA ILE A 96 7.03 -5.62 9.99
C ILE A 96 7.68 -6.24 11.22
N LEU A 97 8.09 -7.52 11.14
CA LEU A 97 8.80 -8.18 12.24
C LEU A 97 10.14 -7.48 12.57
N ASP A 98 10.89 -7.08 11.54
CA ASP A 98 12.14 -6.34 11.69
C ASP A 98 11.92 -4.99 12.41
N VAL A 99 10.89 -4.23 12.02
CA VAL A 99 10.49 -2.99 12.72
C VAL A 99 10.13 -3.24 14.19
N MET A 100 9.50 -4.38 14.49
CA MET A 100 9.11 -4.76 15.85
C MET A 100 10.27 -5.33 16.68
N GLY A 101 11.45 -5.56 16.08
CA GLY A 101 12.56 -6.24 16.74
C GLY A 101 12.29 -7.72 17.04
N LEU A 102 11.44 -8.36 16.23
CA LEU A 102 11.06 -9.76 16.38
C LEU A 102 11.81 -10.65 15.39
N GLU A 103 12.09 -11.89 15.78
CA GLU A 103 12.71 -12.87 14.89
C GLU A 103 11.73 -13.28 13.77
N CYS A 104 12.26 -13.36 12.55
CA CYS A 104 11.50 -13.88 11.40
C CYS A 104 11.56 -15.41 11.40
N PRO A 105 10.41 -16.12 11.38
CA PRO A 105 10.40 -17.57 11.37
C PRO A 105 10.94 -18.13 10.04
N PRO A 106 11.55 -19.33 10.04
CA PRO A 106 12.18 -19.90 8.84
C PRO A 106 11.18 -20.24 7.72
N GLU A 107 9.89 -20.39 8.02
CA GLU A 107 8.83 -20.61 7.03
C GLU A 107 8.52 -19.36 6.18
N MET A 108 8.86 -18.15 6.67
CA MET A 108 8.73 -16.93 5.89
C MET A 108 9.93 -16.79 4.94
N ASP A 109 9.69 -17.07 3.65
CA ASP A 109 10.70 -16.98 2.59
C ASP A 109 10.90 -15.55 2.04
N GLY A 110 10.07 -14.60 2.47
CA GLY A 110 10.23 -13.17 2.21
C GLY A 110 11.44 -12.60 2.94
N LYS A 111 11.96 -11.48 2.44
CA LYS A 111 13.10 -10.80 3.06
C LYS A 111 12.73 -9.37 3.40
N THR A 112 13.07 -8.93 4.60
CA THR A 112 12.90 -7.54 5.03
C THR A 112 13.32 -6.56 3.93
N LEU A 113 12.52 -5.52 3.76
CA LEU A 113 12.78 -4.42 2.83
C LEU A 113 13.74 -3.40 3.44
N ILE A 114 13.99 -3.44 4.75
CA ILE A 114 14.92 -2.50 5.41
C ILE A 114 16.36 -2.79 4.97
N LEU A 115 17.07 -1.74 4.55
CA LEU A 115 18.51 -1.79 4.34
C LEU A 115 19.22 -1.77 5.69
N LYS A 116 20.17 -2.70 5.86
CA LYS A 116 21.02 -2.83 7.05
C LYS A 116 22.41 -2.26 6.78
#